data_AF-A0A975RIQ6-F1
#
_entry.id   AF-A0A975RIQ6-F1
#
_cell.length_a   1.000
_cell.length_b   1.000
_cell.length_c   1.000
_cell.angle_alpha   90.00
_cell.angle_beta   90.00
_cell.angle_gamma   90.00
#
_symmetry.space_group_name_H-M   'P 1'
#
loop_
_entity.id
_entity.type
_entity.pdbx_description
1 polymer ?
#
loop_
_entity_poly.entity_id
_entity_poly.type
_entity_poly.pdbx_seq_one_letter_code
_entity_poly.pdbx_strand_id
1 'polypeptide(L)'
;MPQDAIQLSTSAVLRAGRVLRDALDDPDQRALAVTRLALAGERSIGAFDETTAQAFESAGVPARDEPPGERTVDVLAAALGQLDVATTLLAASSAVGERAAPDRTALDQPLRRLGTTVEVLTGLESAPPRRFQDDSPRPSTMEDAIDALRSRVTTAFDAVVKRSSEVVATSITGIRDGGPGALADGWRWAKQNLKLDQIGGKLARLGLRALRGALRILYRLLPSDRLDAIQDRVERLVTTADAGSPALAMVSAALGADEAARTADAALDDRPGDPVRLATATSALTALAARHGKVMDLCGGIATAIGFATALTGLGVLPVLILGAHLGLLGTVVVIGREYVGKIGETISEATR
;
A
#
# COMPACT_ATOMS: atom_id res chain seq x y z
N MET A 1 -8.70 14.27 -11.22
CA MET A 1 -9.44 15.08 -10.23
C MET A 1 -9.17 14.67 -8.79
N PRO A 2 -9.40 13.41 -8.33
CA PRO A 2 -9.04 13.02 -6.96
C PRO A 2 -7.52 12.96 -6.71
N GLN A 3 -6.73 12.51 -7.68
CA GLN A 3 -5.25 12.44 -7.57
C GLN A 3 -4.58 13.83 -7.48
N ASP A 4 -5.04 14.81 -8.28
CA ASP A 4 -4.49 16.17 -8.28
C ASP A 4 -4.59 16.81 -6.88
N ALA A 5 -5.72 16.62 -6.20
CA ALA A 5 -5.97 17.15 -4.86
C ALA A 5 -5.05 16.52 -3.80
N ILE A 6 -4.83 15.20 -3.91
CA ILE A 6 -3.90 14.45 -3.04
C ILE A 6 -2.47 14.96 -3.24
N GLN A 7 -2.01 15.09 -4.49
CA GLN A 7 -0.67 15.55 -4.82
C GLN A 7 -0.43 17.00 -4.37
N LEU A 8 -1.36 17.91 -4.67
CA LEU A 8 -1.27 19.32 -4.28
C LEU A 8 -1.24 19.50 -2.76
N SER A 9 -2.07 18.76 -2.03
CA SER A 9 -2.12 18.83 -0.57
C SER A 9 -0.85 18.25 0.08
N THR A 10 -0.36 17.11 -0.41
CA THR A 10 0.90 16.49 0.05
C THR A 10 2.09 17.42 -0.20
N SER A 11 2.14 18.05 -1.38
CA SER A 11 3.15 19.05 -1.74
C SER A 11 3.10 20.29 -0.84
N ALA A 12 1.90 20.71 -0.43
CA ALA A 12 1.75 21.85 0.49
C ALA A 12 2.33 21.54 1.88
N VAL A 13 2.12 20.33 2.40
CA VAL A 13 2.72 19.86 3.66
C VAL A 13 4.24 19.79 3.53
N LEU A 14 4.77 19.28 2.42
CA LEU A 14 6.21 19.23 2.16
C LEU A 14 6.85 20.64 2.18
N ARG A 15 6.25 21.60 1.47
CA ARG A 15 6.74 22.98 1.45
C ARG A 15 6.69 23.59 2.85
N ALA A 16 5.58 23.45 3.57
CA ALA A 16 5.44 24.01 4.91
C ALA A 16 6.40 23.35 5.91
N GLY A 17 6.65 22.04 5.77
CA GLY A 17 7.60 21.30 6.60
C GLY A 17 9.05 21.72 6.37
N ARG A 18 9.45 22.00 5.11
CA ARG A 18 10.77 22.59 4.80
C ARG A 18 10.94 23.97 5.44
N VAL A 19 9.92 24.82 5.36
CA VAL A 19 9.92 26.13 6.03
C VAL A 19 10.06 25.98 7.55
N LEU A 20 9.39 24.99 8.17
CA LEU A 20 9.57 24.71 9.59
C LEU A 20 10.98 24.26 9.94
N ARG A 21 11.56 23.33 9.16
CA ARG A 21 12.93 22.85 9.36
C ARG A 21 13.92 24.02 9.35
N ASP A 22 13.79 24.91 8.37
CA ASP A 22 14.69 26.06 8.21
C ASP A 22 14.51 27.12 9.32
N ALA A 23 13.36 27.11 10.01
CA ALA A 23 13.01 28.05 11.08
C ALA A 23 13.22 27.49 12.51
N LEU A 24 13.74 26.26 12.69
CA LEU A 24 13.79 25.61 14.01
C LEU A 24 14.59 26.38 15.08
N ASP A 25 15.60 27.14 14.66
CA ASP A 25 16.51 27.90 15.53
C ASP A 25 15.98 29.27 15.94
N ASP A 26 15.04 29.85 15.19
CA ASP A 26 14.45 31.16 15.46
C ASP A 26 13.05 30.99 16.08
N PRO A 27 12.84 31.35 17.36
CA PRO A 27 11.56 31.15 18.05
C PRO A 27 10.35 31.81 17.35
N ASP A 28 10.53 33.00 16.80
CA ASP A 28 9.45 33.78 16.19
C ASP A 28 9.09 33.20 14.83
N GLN A 29 10.11 32.87 14.02
CA GLN A 29 9.89 32.21 12.74
C GLN A 29 9.34 30.78 12.92
N ARG A 30 9.79 30.06 13.95
CA ARG A 30 9.31 28.72 14.29
C ARG A 30 7.81 28.72 14.58
N ALA A 31 7.31 29.65 15.38
CA ALA A 31 5.89 29.73 15.72
C ALA A 31 5.01 29.95 14.47
N LEU A 32 5.44 30.84 13.56
CA LEU A 32 4.77 31.06 12.29
C LEU A 32 4.83 29.82 11.39
N ALA A 33 5.98 29.16 11.30
CA ALA A 33 6.16 27.97 10.48
C ALA A 33 5.33 26.77 10.99
N VAL A 34 5.23 26.58 12.31
CA VAL A 34 4.33 25.60 12.94
C VAL A 34 2.89 25.87 12.53
N THR A 35 2.45 27.13 12.55
CA THR A 35 1.09 27.51 12.16
C THR A 35 0.82 27.19 10.68
N ARG A 36 1.77 27.49 9.79
CA ARG A 36 1.67 27.17 8.36
C ARG A 36 1.62 25.66 8.11
N LEU A 37 2.46 24.89 8.79
CA LEU A 37 2.46 23.43 8.68
C LEU A 37 1.15 22.83 9.18
N ALA A 38 0.64 23.31 10.32
CA ALA A 38 -0.64 22.86 10.85
C ALA A 38 -1.79 23.12 9.87
N LEU A 39 -1.86 24.32 9.28
CA LEU A 39 -2.87 24.66 8.26
C LEU A 39 -2.75 23.79 7.00
N ALA A 40 -1.52 23.51 6.54
CA ALA A 40 -1.30 22.60 5.41
C ALA A 40 -1.75 21.17 5.74
N GLY A 41 -1.45 20.69 6.96
CA GLY A 41 -1.88 19.38 7.45
C GLY A 41 -3.41 19.26 7.56
N GLU A 42 -4.09 20.27 8.11
CA GLU A 42 -5.55 20.32 8.21
C GLU A 42 -6.22 20.26 6.82
N ARG A 43 -5.73 21.06 5.86
CA ARG A 43 -6.23 21.04 4.48
C ARG A 43 -5.99 19.69 3.80
N SER A 44 -4.83 19.10 4.03
CA SER A 44 -4.52 17.78 3.47
C SER A 44 -5.44 16.70 4.02
N ILE A 45 -5.66 16.65 5.33
CA ILE A 45 -6.63 15.73 5.95
C ILE A 45 -8.02 15.90 5.35
N GLY A 46 -8.50 17.14 5.21
CA GLY A 46 -9.80 17.43 4.58
C GLY A 46 -9.90 16.94 3.14
N ALA A 47 -8.88 17.22 2.32
CA ALA A 47 -8.84 16.78 0.92
C ALA A 47 -8.87 15.24 0.79
N PHE A 48 -8.19 14.52 1.68
CA PHE A 48 -8.25 13.07 1.72
C PHE A 48 -9.63 12.55 2.15
N ASP A 49 -10.23 13.12 3.19
CA ASP A 49 -11.57 12.72 3.63
C ASP A 49 -12.62 12.90 2.51
N GLU A 50 -12.56 14.01 1.76
CA GLU A 50 -13.42 14.28 0.60
C GLU A 50 -13.17 13.31 -0.56
N THR A 51 -11.90 13.08 -0.90
CA THR A 51 -11.51 12.15 -1.98
C THR A 51 -11.99 10.73 -1.69
N THR A 52 -11.86 10.30 -0.43
CA THR A 52 -12.30 8.96 0.00
C THR A 52 -13.82 8.86 0.11
N ALA A 53 -14.56 9.96 0.27
CA ALA A 53 -16.01 9.94 0.18
C ALA A 53 -16.46 9.78 -1.28
N GLN A 54 -15.91 10.59 -2.19
CA GLN A 54 -16.29 10.61 -3.61
C GLN A 54 -15.93 9.32 -4.36
N ALA A 55 -14.73 8.77 -4.13
CA ALA A 55 -14.27 7.55 -4.80
C ALA A 55 -15.11 6.31 -4.44
N PHE A 56 -15.77 6.32 -3.27
CA PHE A 56 -16.50 5.16 -2.73
C PHE A 56 -18.02 5.34 -2.67
N GLU A 57 -18.57 6.56 -2.58
CA GLU A 57 -20.02 6.79 -2.79
C GLU A 57 -20.42 6.48 -4.24
N SER A 58 -19.50 6.68 -5.18
CA SER A 58 -19.67 6.28 -6.58
C SER A 58 -19.71 4.76 -6.78
N ALA A 59 -19.40 3.94 -5.76
CA ALA A 59 -19.47 2.47 -5.83
C ALA A 59 -20.91 1.92 -5.69
N GLY A 60 -21.89 2.75 -5.31
CA GLY A 60 -23.32 2.43 -5.40
C GLY A 60 -23.90 2.59 -6.80
N VAL A 61 -23.15 3.20 -7.72
CA VAL A 61 -23.44 3.25 -9.15
C VAL A 61 -22.56 2.20 -9.80
N PRO A 62 -23.11 1.25 -10.59
CA PRO A 62 -22.27 0.28 -11.29
C PRO A 62 -21.26 1.05 -12.14
N ALA A 63 -19.99 0.87 -11.80
CA ALA A 63 -18.85 1.45 -12.48
C ALA A 63 -18.87 1.00 -13.93
N ARG A 64 -19.53 1.78 -14.78
CA ARG A 64 -19.37 1.66 -16.22
C ARG A 64 -18.01 2.27 -16.52
N ASP A 65 -17.07 1.41 -16.88
CA ASP A 65 -15.88 1.69 -17.69
C ASP A 65 -14.51 1.89 -17.02
N GLU A 66 -14.35 1.74 -15.69
CA GLU A 66 -13.01 1.73 -15.06
C GLU A 66 -12.52 0.32 -14.73
N PRO A 67 -11.32 -0.10 -15.17
CA PRO A 67 -10.79 -1.41 -14.84
C PRO A 67 -10.47 -1.48 -13.32
N PRO A 68 -10.85 -2.58 -12.62
CA PRO A 68 -10.77 -2.69 -11.16
C PRO A 68 -9.39 -2.40 -10.52
N GLY A 69 -8.30 -2.46 -11.30
CA GLY A 69 -6.95 -2.18 -10.81
C GLY A 69 -6.58 -0.70 -10.68
N GLU A 70 -7.22 0.21 -11.41
CA GLU A 70 -6.88 1.64 -11.37
C GLU A 70 -7.39 2.30 -10.08
N ARG A 71 -8.58 1.91 -9.60
CA ARG A 71 -9.12 2.36 -8.32
C ARG A 71 -8.28 1.93 -7.13
N THR A 72 -7.74 0.72 -7.14
CA THR A 72 -6.86 0.23 -6.06
C THR A 72 -5.56 1.03 -5.98
N VAL A 73 -5.00 1.45 -7.13
CA VAL A 73 -3.82 2.32 -7.18
C VAL A 73 -4.11 3.67 -6.54
N ASP A 74 -5.25 4.30 -6.87
CA ASP A 74 -5.63 5.60 -6.33
C ASP A 74 -5.82 5.57 -4.82
N VAL A 75 -6.46 4.52 -4.32
CA VAL A 75 -6.71 4.35 -2.88
C VAL A 75 -5.41 4.11 -2.12
N LEU A 76 -4.50 3.30 -2.66
CA LEU A 76 -3.18 3.07 -2.05
C LEU A 76 -2.28 4.30 -2.13
N ALA A 77 -2.32 5.04 -3.24
CA ALA A 77 -1.63 6.32 -3.39
C ALA A 77 -2.14 7.35 -2.36
N ALA A 78 -3.46 7.40 -2.14
CA ALA A 78 -4.06 8.24 -1.11
C ALA A 78 -3.60 7.84 0.30
N ALA A 79 -3.62 6.54 0.62
CA ALA A 79 -3.15 6.02 1.90
C ALA A 79 -1.66 6.33 2.13
N LEU A 80 -0.81 6.14 1.13
CA LEU A 80 0.61 6.45 1.19
C LEU A 80 0.84 7.96 1.44
N GLY A 81 0.21 8.83 0.65
CA GLY A 81 0.33 10.27 0.81
C GLY A 81 -0.08 10.72 2.22
N GLN A 82 -1.20 10.20 2.73
CA GLN A 82 -1.68 10.58 4.06
C GLN A 82 -0.83 10.00 5.21
N LEU A 83 -0.22 8.83 5.04
CA LEU A 83 0.77 8.29 6.00
C LEU A 83 2.04 9.14 6.05
N ASP A 84 2.52 9.63 4.92
CA ASP A 84 3.72 10.46 4.90
C ASP A 84 3.46 11.86 5.43
N VAL A 85 2.26 12.42 5.20
CA VAL A 85 1.78 13.62 5.88
C VAL A 85 1.73 13.38 7.40
N ALA A 86 1.18 12.25 7.84
CA ALA A 86 1.11 11.91 9.25
C ALA A 86 2.50 11.81 9.89
N THR A 87 3.41 11.08 9.27
CA THR A 87 4.81 10.92 9.71
C THR A 87 5.51 12.27 9.79
N THR A 88 5.32 13.13 8.80
CA THR A 88 5.89 14.48 8.77
C THR A 88 5.38 15.36 9.91
N LEU A 89 4.07 15.32 10.20
CA LEU A 89 3.46 16.08 11.30
C LEU A 89 3.91 15.57 12.68
N LEU A 90 4.02 14.25 12.86
CA LEU A 90 4.52 13.64 14.10
C LEU A 90 6.01 13.97 14.33
N ALA A 91 6.81 13.95 13.28
CA ALA A 91 8.22 14.35 13.32
C ALA A 91 8.39 15.85 13.58
N ALA A 92 7.56 16.69 12.96
CA ALA A 92 7.52 18.11 13.23
C ALA A 92 7.22 18.40 14.71
N SER A 93 6.27 17.65 15.29
CA SER A 93 5.95 17.71 16.73
C SER A 93 7.17 17.39 17.60
N SER A 94 7.96 16.36 17.24
CA SER A 94 9.23 16.06 17.93
C SER A 94 10.25 17.19 17.77
N ALA A 95 10.38 17.74 16.56
CA ALA A 95 11.37 18.76 16.26
C ALA A 95 11.16 20.08 16.99
N VAL A 96 9.91 20.42 17.30
CA VAL A 96 9.58 21.63 18.07
C VAL A 96 9.44 21.35 19.58
N GLY A 97 9.59 20.10 20.01
CA GLY A 97 9.48 19.72 21.42
C GLY A 97 8.07 19.79 22.00
N GLU A 98 7.03 19.52 21.20
CA GLU A 98 5.63 19.50 21.69
C GLU A 98 5.35 18.41 22.73
N ARG A 99 6.25 17.42 22.86
CA ARG A 99 6.06 16.21 23.68
C ARG A 99 7.24 15.89 24.60
N ALA A 100 8.44 16.29 24.21
CA ALA A 100 9.70 15.99 24.88
C ALA A 100 10.74 17.07 24.52
N ALA A 101 12.01 16.86 24.90
CA ALA A 101 13.09 17.71 24.43
C ALA A 101 13.08 17.79 22.89
N PRO A 102 13.25 18.99 22.29
CA PRO A 102 13.25 19.14 20.84
C PRO A 102 14.33 18.29 20.16
N ASP A 103 13.93 17.45 19.21
CA ASP A 103 14.86 16.74 18.32
C ASP A 103 14.86 17.38 16.94
N ARG A 104 15.81 18.30 16.73
CA ARG A 104 15.91 19.10 15.50
C ARG A 104 16.17 18.27 14.25
N THR A 105 16.68 17.05 14.40
CA THR A 105 16.99 16.16 13.26
C THR A 105 15.80 15.31 12.84
N ALA A 106 14.75 15.23 13.66
CA ALA A 106 13.59 14.38 13.44
C ALA A 106 12.88 14.65 12.10
N LEU A 107 12.97 15.88 11.56
CA LEU A 107 12.27 16.30 10.33
C LEU A 107 12.97 15.89 9.03
N ASP A 108 14.28 15.65 9.04
CA ASP A 108 15.06 15.55 7.80
C ASP A 108 14.66 14.36 6.93
N GLN A 109 14.51 13.20 7.55
CA GLN A 109 14.16 11.97 6.84
C GLN A 109 12.69 11.95 6.40
N PRO A 110 11.70 12.31 7.24
CA PRO A 110 10.31 12.46 6.80
C PRO A 110 10.13 13.44 5.64
N LEU A 111 10.85 14.57 5.62
CA LEU A 111 10.76 15.53 4.51
C LEU A 111 11.36 15.02 3.21
N ARG A 112 12.50 14.31 3.25
CA ARG A 112 13.08 13.68 2.05
C ARG A 112 12.09 12.70 1.44
N ARG A 113 11.52 11.85 2.30
CA ARG A 113 10.58 10.83 1.91
C ARG A 113 9.26 11.40 1.38
N LEU A 114 8.67 12.38 2.05
CA LEU A 114 7.48 13.07 1.56
C LEU A 114 7.74 13.69 0.17
N GLY A 115 8.98 14.13 -0.09
CA GLY A 115 9.46 14.48 -1.43
C GLY A 115 9.36 13.35 -2.44
N THR A 116 9.93 12.18 -2.14
CA THR A 116 9.82 10.98 -2.98
C THR A 116 8.36 10.57 -3.23
N THR A 117 7.50 10.67 -2.22
CA THR A 117 6.07 10.35 -2.37
C THR A 117 5.38 11.33 -3.32
N VAL A 118 5.69 12.63 -3.25
CA VAL A 118 5.19 13.60 -4.24
C VAL A 118 5.64 13.24 -5.65
N GLU A 119 6.90 12.81 -5.84
CA GLU A 119 7.42 12.38 -7.15
C GLU A 119 6.68 11.14 -7.68
N VAL A 120 6.46 10.13 -6.81
CA VAL A 120 5.69 8.92 -7.16
C VAL A 120 4.26 9.28 -7.57
N LEU A 121 3.57 10.12 -6.78
CA LEU A 121 2.21 10.56 -7.07
C LEU A 121 2.13 11.31 -8.42
N THR A 122 3.13 12.15 -8.72
CA THR A 122 3.22 12.87 -10.00
C THR A 122 3.45 11.91 -11.17
N GLY A 123 4.25 10.87 -10.96
CA GLY A 123 4.54 9.85 -11.97
C GLY A 123 3.34 8.96 -12.30
N LEU A 124 2.36 8.83 -11.39
CA LEU A 124 1.13 8.09 -11.63
C LEU A 124 0.19 8.80 -12.62
N GLU A 125 0.10 10.14 -12.56
CA GLU A 125 -0.71 10.95 -13.49
C GLU A 125 -0.12 11.02 -14.90
N SER A 126 1.21 10.93 -15.01
CA SER A 126 1.94 11.18 -16.26
C SER A 126 2.14 9.93 -17.14
N ALA A 127 1.73 8.75 -16.68
CA ALA A 127 1.92 7.52 -17.43
C ALA A 127 0.79 7.35 -18.46
N PRO A 128 1.03 7.54 -19.78
CA PRO A 128 0.02 7.18 -20.77
C PRO A 128 -0.34 5.70 -20.61
N PRO A 129 -1.60 5.30 -20.89
CA PRO A 129 -1.93 3.89 -20.98
C PRO A 129 -1.00 3.30 -22.04
N ARG A 130 -0.01 2.51 -21.61
CA ARG A 130 0.84 1.77 -22.56
C ARG A 130 -0.11 0.86 -23.32
N ARG A 131 -0.46 1.27 -24.54
CA ARG A 131 -0.87 0.35 -25.59
C ARG A 131 0.35 -0.54 -25.76
N PHE A 132 0.32 -1.72 -25.15
CA PHE A 132 1.30 -2.75 -25.44
C PHE A 132 1.10 -3.09 -26.91
N GLN A 133 1.86 -2.43 -27.78
CA GLN A 133 2.05 -2.91 -29.14
C GLN A 133 2.82 -4.21 -29.00
N ASP A 134 2.23 -5.24 -29.58
CA ASP A 134 2.67 -6.61 -29.50
C ASP A 134 3.92 -6.80 -30.36
N ASP A 135 5.08 -6.49 -29.80
CA ASP A 135 6.40 -6.78 -30.40
C ASP A 135 6.88 -8.20 -30.04
N SER A 136 6.04 -9.01 -29.39
CA SER A 136 6.35 -10.41 -29.15
C SER A 136 6.40 -11.12 -30.51
N PRO A 137 7.51 -11.80 -30.86
CA PRO A 137 7.57 -12.54 -32.12
C PRO A 137 6.39 -13.52 -32.15
N ARG A 138 5.63 -13.51 -33.25
CA ARG A 138 4.54 -14.48 -33.44
C ARG A 138 5.13 -15.88 -33.30
N PRO A 139 4.55 -16.74 -32.45
CA PRO A 139 5.07 -18.10 -32.28
C PRO A 139 5.02 -18.82 -33.63
N SER A 140 6.13 -19.48 -33.99
CA SER A 140 6.28 -20.22 -35.24
C SER A 140 5.45 -21.51 -35.27
N THR A 141 5.14 -22.06 -34.10
CA THR A 141 4.35 -23.28 -33.92
C THR A 141 3.42 -23.17 -32.70
N MET A 142 2.44 -24.07 -32.60
CA MET A 142 1.56 -24.18 -31.42
C MET A 142 2.34 -24.56 -30.16
N GLU A 143 3.32 -25.45 -30.29
CA GLU A 143 4.17 -25.89 -29.18
C GLU A 143 4.98 -24.71 -28.62
N ASP A 144 5.57 -23.89 -29.50
CA ASP A 144 6.26 -22.65 -29.11
C ASP A 144 5.31 -21.67 -28.39
N ALA A 145 4.04 -21.59 -28.82
CA ALA A 145 3.04 -20.71 -28.21
C ALA A 145 2.64 -21.16 -26.80
N ILE A 146 2.50 -22.47 -26.59
CA ILE A 146 2.18 -23.07 -25.29
C ILE A 146 3.36 -22.91 -24.33
N ASP A 147 4.58 -23.19 -24.78
CA ASP A 147 5.78 -23.04 -23.95
C ASP A 147 6.04 -21.58 -23.57
N ALA A 148 5.84 -20.64 -24.51
CA ALA A 148 5.93 -19.21 -24.23
C ALA A 148 4.88 -18.77 -23.19
N LEU A 149 3.63 -19.24 -23.33
CA LEU A 149 2.58 -18.93 -22.37
C LEU A 149 2.87 -19.53 -21.00
N ARG A 150 3.26 -20.81 -20.92
CA ARG A 150 3.62 -21.49 -19.67
C ARG A 150 4.76 -20.76 -18.95
N SER A 151 5.84 -20.43 -19.67
CA SER A 151 6.95 -19.63 -19.14
C SER A 151 6.47 -18.28 -18.58
N ARG A 152 5.55 -17.61 -19.28
CA ARG A 152 5.00 -16.33 -18.84
C ARG A 152 4.07 -16.46 -17.64
N VAL A 153 3.27 -17.53 -17.56
CA VAL A 153 2.42 -17.84 -16.40
C VAL A 153 3.27 -18.03 -15.16
N THR A 154 4.31 -18.86 -15.23
CA THR A 154 5.26 -19.06 -14.12
C THR A 154 5.91 -17.73 -13.71
N THR A 155 6.40 -16.97 -14.68
CA THR A 155 7.01 -15.65 -14.43
C THR A 155 6.03 -14.69 -13.74
N ALA A 156 4.75 -14.70 -14.14
CA ALA A 156 3.73 -13.83 -13.57
C ALA A 156 3.40 -14.22 -12.11
N PHE A 157 3.23 -15.52 -11.81
CA PHE A 157 3.04 -15.99 -10.44
C PHE A 157 4.25 -15.69 -9.56
N ASP A 158 5.47 -15.97 -10.03
CA ASP A 158 6.70 -15.67 -9.30
C ASP A 158 6.84 -14.18 -9.00
N ALA A 159 6.53 -13.32 -9.97
CA ALA A 159 6.55 -11.88 -9.77
C ALA A 159 5.53 -11.42 -8.73
N VAL A 160 4.33 -11.99 -8.73
CA VAL A 160 3.28 -11.70 -7.74
C VAL A 160 3.71 -12.13 -6.34
N VAL A 161 4.21 -13.37 -6.19
CA VAL A 161 4.63 -13.93 -4.90
C VAL A 161 5.84 -13.18 -4.35
N LYS A 162 6.88 -12.97 -5.17
CA LYS A 162 8.12 -12.29 -4.76
C LYS A 162 7.84 -10.88 -4.23
N ARG A 163 7.15 -10.04 -5.02
CA ARG A 163 6.86 -8.65 -4.62
C ARG A 163 5.97 -8.57 -3.39
N SER A 164 4.98 -9.46 -3.29
CA SER A 164 4.14 -9.54 -2.09
C SER A 164 4.94 -9.96 -0.86
N SER A 165 5.91 -10.88 -1.02
CA SER A 165 6.76 -11.37 0.06
C SER A 165 7.71 -10.31 0.63
N GLU A 166 8.20 -9.40 -0.18
CA GLU A 166 9.06 -8.28 0.26
C GLU A 166 8.29 -7.32 1.18
N VAL A 167 7.04 -6.98 0.81
CA VAL A 167 6.15 -6.14 1.63
C VAL A 167 5.74 -6.85 2.92
N VAL A 168 5.41 -8.14 2.83
CA VAL A 168 5.04 -8.97 3.98
C VAL A 168 6.19 -9.09 4.97
N ALA A 169 7.41 -9.38 4.50
CA ALA A 169 8.60 -9.47 5.33
C ALA A 169 8.87 -8.15 6.08
N THR A 170 8.76 -7.01 5.39
CA THR A 170 8.91 -5.67 5.99
C THR A 170 7.90 -5.45 7.11
N SER A 171 6.65 -5.88 6.91
CA SER A 171 5.57 -5.71 7.89
C SER A 171 5.69 -6.66 9.08
N ILE A 172 6.12 -7.91 8.86
CA ILE A 172 6.35 -8.89 9.92
C ILE A 172 7.49 -8.44 10.84
N THR A 173 8.57 -7.91 10.28
CA THR A 173 9.66 -7.33 11.08
C THR A 173 9.14 -6.22 11.99
N GLY A 174 8.33 -5.30 11.45
CA GLY A 174 7.71 -4.23 12.25
C GLY A 174 6.76 -4.73 13.35
N ILE A 175 6.05 -5.85 13.12
CA ILE A 175 5.22 -6.50 14.14
C ILE A 175 6.09 -7.10 15.26
N ARG A 176 7.17 -7.79 14.91
CA ARG A 176 8.06 -8.46 15.88
C ARG A 176 8.73 -7.48 16.83
N ASP A 177 9.16 -6.34 16.30
CA ASP A 177 9.76 -5.27 17.10
C ASP A 177 8.78 -4.69 18.15
N GLY A 178 7.47 -4.95 18.02
CA GLY A 178 6.42 -4.55 18.95
C GLY A 178 6.25 -5.45 20.20
N GLY A 179 6.88 -6.63 20.24
CA GLY A 179 6.88 -7.54 21.41
C GLY A 179 5.72 -8.55 21.48
N PRO A 180 5.73 -9.46 22.48
CA PRO A 180 4.75 -10.53 22.62
C PRO A 180 3.36 -10.02 23.01
N GLY A 181 2.32 -10.57 22.39
CA GLY A 181 0.92 -10.16 22.62
C GLY A 181 0.47 -8.95 21.81
N ALA A 182 1.40 -8.25 21.16
CA ALA A 182 1.14 -7.06 20.36
C ALA A 182 0.00 -7.33 19.36
N LEU A 183 0.07 -8.42 18.59
CA LEU A 183 -0.88 -8.75 17.52
C LEU A 183 -2.36 -8.71 17.95
N ALA A 184 -2.68 -9.34 19.09
CA ALA A 184 -4.05 -9.39 19.62
C ALA A 184 -4.52 -8.01 20.11
N ASP A 185 -3.63 -7.23 20.71
CA ASP A 185 -3.92 -5.89 21.20
C ASP A 185 -4.07 -4.88 20.05
N GLY A 186 -3.26 -4.98 19.00
CA GLY A 186 -3.41 -4.19 17.77
C GLY A 186 -4.75 -4.41 17.08
N TRP A 187 -5.19 -5.67 17.00
CA TRP A 187 -6.47 -6.02 16.41
C TRP A 187 -7.67 -5.57 17.25
N ARG A 188 -7.62 -5.79 18.57
CA ARG A 188 -8.67 -5.33 19.50
C ARG A 188 -8.80 -3.81 19.46
N TRP A 189 -7.67 -3.12 19.40
CA TRP A 189 -7.62 -1.67 19.31
C TRP A 189 -8.13 -1.14 17.96
N ALA A 190 -7.78 -1.80 16.84
CA ALA A 190 -8.31 -1.44 15.52
C ALA A 190 -9.85 -1.47 15.51
N LYS A 191 -10.45 -2.34 16.33
CA LYS A 191 -11.90 -2.45 16.52
C LYS A 191 -12.52 -1.42 17.49
N GLN A 192 -11.79 -0.83 18.45
CA GLN A 192 -12.40 -0.23 19.66
C GLN A 192 -12.30 1.31 19.85
N ASN A 193 -11.75 2.08 18.90
CA ASN A 193 -11.60 3.56 18.93
C ASN A 193 -10.38 4.13 19.70
N LEU A 194 -9.83 5.21 19.13
CA LEU A 194 -8.93 6.16 19.80
C LEU A 194 -9.71 7.34 20.37
N LYS A 195 -9.47 7.65 21.66
CA LYS A 195 -9.64 9.00 22.20
C LYS A 195 -8.37 9.82 21.94
N LEU A 196 -8.31 10.47 20.78
CA LEU A 196 -7.17 11.28 20.31
C LEU A 196 -7.01 12.61 21.05
N ASP A 197 -8.08 13.03 21.71
CA ASP A 197 -8.28 14.30 22.41
C ASP A 197 -7.38 14.47 23.63
N GLN A 198 -6.75 13.40 24.13
CA GLN A 198 -5.87 13.42 25.30
C GLN A 198 -4.37 13.42 24.96
N ILE A 199 -4.00 13.49 23.68
CA ILE A 199 -2.63 13.18 23.25
C ILE A 199 -1.92 14.40 22.62
N GLY A 200 -1.02 15.04 23.38
CA GLY A 200 0.07 15.89 22.88
C GLY A 200 -0.29 17.28 22.30
N GLY A 201 0.72 17.92 21.68
CA GLY A 201 0.64 19.23 21.03
C GLY A 201 -0.17 19.26 19.72
N LYS A 202 -0.26 20.43 19.07
CA LYS A 202 -1.12 20.63 17.88
C LYS A 202 -0.68 19.73 16.72
N LEU A 203 0.62 19.68 16.42
CA LEU A 203 1.14 18.88 15.30
C LEU A 203 1.03 17.38 15.57
N ALA A 204 1.25 16.93 16.81
CA ALA A 204 1.04 15.53 17.19
C ALA A 204 -0.41 15.08 16.92
N ARG A 205 -1.39 15.88 17.35
CA ARG A 205 -2.82 15.57 17.15
C ARG A 205 -3.19 15.51 15.67
N LEU A 206 -2.69 16.44 14.87
CA LEU A 206 -2.90 16.41 13.41
C LEU A 206 -2.24 15.19 12.76
N GLY A 207 -1.02 14.85 13.18
CA GLY A 207 -0.33 13.65 12.70
C GLY A 207 -1.09 12.36 13.01
N LEU A 208 -1.59 12.20 14.24
CA LEU A 208 -2.41 11.04 14.60
C LEU A 208 -3.75 11.00 13.85
N ARG A 209 -4.36 12.17 13.58
CA ARG A 209 -5.58 12.26 12.79
C ARG A 209 -5.35 11.83 11.35
N ALA A 210 -4.26 12.28 10.74
CA ALA A 210 -3.84 11.86 9.40
C ALA A 210 -3.56 10.35 9.36
N LEU A 211 -2.81 9.83 10.34
CA LEU A 211 -2.52 8.39 10.45
C LEU A 211 -3.81 7.58 10.53
N ARG A 212 -4.75 7.96 11.40
CA ARG A 212 -6.07 7.33 11.49
C ARG A 212 -6.84 7.39 10.17
N GLY A 213 -6.76 8.51 9.45
CA GLY A 213 -7.35 8.66 8.12
C GLY A 213 -6.79 7.63 7.14
N ALA A 214 -5.46 7.54 7.06
CA ALA A 214 -4.80 6.58 6.18
C ALA A 214 -5.13 5.12 6.53
N LEU A 215 -5.18 4.79 7.83
CA LEU A 215 -5.62 3.46 8.28
C LEU A 215 -7.04 3.15 7.85
N ARG A 216 -7.96 4.12 7.97
CA ARG A 216 -9.34 3.95 7.49
C ARG A 216 -9.38 3.69 5.99
N ILE A 217 -8.54 4.36 5.20
CA ILE A 217 -8.41 4.12 3.76
C ILE A 217 -7.97 2.68 3.51
N LEU A 218 -6.93 2.21 4.20
CA LEU A 218 -6.44 0.82 4.07
C LEU A 218 -7.49 -0.21 4.49
N TYR A 219 -8.15 -0.02 5.63
CA TYR A 219 -9.17 -0.95 6.10
C TYR A 219 -10.41 -1.01 5.18
N ARG A 220 -10.71 0.06 4.44
CA ARG A 220 -11.78 0.04 3.43
C ARG A 220 -11.45 -0.83 2.22
N LEU A 221 -10.18 -1.10 1.93
CA LEU A 221 -9.78 -2.08 0.91
C LEU A 221 -10.03 -3.53 1.34
N LEU A 222 -10.30 -3.76 2.63
CA LEU A 222 -10.60 -5.08 3.16
C LEU A 222 -12.12 -5.28 3.15
N PRO A 223 -12.66 -6.24 2.36
CA PRO A 223 -14.08 -6.53 2.37
C PRO A 223 -14.51 -6.98 3.77
N SER A 224 -15.51 -6.33 4.37
CA SER A 224 -15.95 -6.61 5.74
C SER A 224 -16.43 -8.05 5.94
N ASP A 225 -16.98 -8.66 4.89
CA ASP A 225 -17.39 -10.06 4.82
C ASP A 225 -16.21 -11.05 4.81
N ARG A 226 -14.99 -10.57 4.59
CA ARG A 226 -13.77 -11.39 4.50
C ARG A 226 -12.76 -11.10 5.60
N LEU A 227 -13.04 -10.18 6.52
CA LEU A 227 -12.10 -9.77 7.57
C LEU A 227 -11.65 -10.93 8.45
N ASP A 228 -12.55 -11.84 8.82
CA ASP A 228 -12.20 -13.00 9.65
C ASP A 228 -11.29 -13.98 8.88
N ALA A 229 -11.60 -14.25 7.61
CA ALA A 229 -10.76 -15.10 6.75
C ALA A 229 -9.38 -14.47 6.45
N ILE A 230 -9.31 -13.13 6.38
CA ILE A 230 -8.07 -12.38 6.23
C ILE A 230 -7.27 -12.45 7.54
N GLN A 231 -7.94 -12.27 8.70
CA GLN A 231 -7.33 -12.39 10.02
C GLN A 231 -6.68 -13.77 10.19
N ASP A 232 -7.41 -14.86 9.93
CA ASP A 232 -6.88 -16.23 10.06
C ASP A 232 -5.67 -16.48 9.16
N ARG A 233 -5.58 -15.79 8.01
CA ARG A 233 -4.43 -15.91 7.10
C ARG A 233 -3.26 -15.07 7.56
N VAL A 234 -3.49 -13.85 8.03
CA VAL A 234 -2.46 -12.98 8.60
C VAL A 234 -1.87 -13.60 9.86
N GLU A 235 -2.70 -14.18 10.73
CA GLU A 235 -2.26 -14.89 11.92
C GLU A 235 -1.38 -16.09 11.55
N ARG A 236 -1.82 -16.93 10.60
CA ARG A 236 -0.98 -18.02 10.08
C ARG A 236 0.33 -17.55 9.47
N LEU A 237 0.32 -16.44 8.71
CA LEU A 237 1.54 -15.83 8.19
C LEU A 237 2.47 -15.45 9.35
N VAL A 238 2.01 -14.72 10.35
CA VAL A 238 2.88 -14.32 11.47
C VAL A 238 3.39 -15.53 12.26
N THR A 239 2.53 -16.48 12.62
CA THR A 239 2.93 -17.69 13.35
C THR A 239 3.96 -18.53 12.58
N THR A 240 3.78 -18.65 11.26
CA THR A 240 4.68 -19.45 10.42
C THR A 240 6.02 -18.75 10.17
N ALA A 241 6.02 -17.40 10.11
CA ALA A 241 7.27 -16.63 10.15
C ALA A 241 8.01 -16.87 11.47
N ASP A 242 7.31 -16.85 12.61
CA ASP A 242 7.91 -17.08 13.94
C ASP A 242 8.49 -18.49 14.09
N ALA A 243 7.94 -19.45 13.36
CA ALA A 243 8.51 -20.79 13.22
C ALA A 243 9.74 -20.88 12.30
N GLY A 244 10.23 -19.75 11.75
CA GLY A 244 11.44 -19.68 10.91
C GLY A 244 11.24 -20.06 9.44
N SER A 245 10.00 -20.09 8.95
CA SER A 245 9.72 -20.45 7.55
C SER A 245 10.11 -19.33 6.57
N PRO A 246 10.51 -19.67 5.32
CA PRO A 246 10.78 -18.67 4.28
C PRO A 246 9.53 -17.88 3.91
N ALA A 247 9.61 -16.54 3.95
CA ALA A 247 8.48 -15.64 3.65
C ALA A 247 7.83 -15.90 2.27
N LEU A 248 8.63 -16.31 1.29
CA LEU A 248 8.18 -16.60 -0.07
C LEU A 248 7.20 -17.79 -0.12
N ALA A 249 7.52 -18.89 0.55
CA ALA A 249 6.65 -20.08 0.60
C ALA A 249 5.34 -19.80 1.32
N MET A 250 5.40 -19.01 2.39
CA MET A 250 4.24 -18.63 3.18
C MET A 250 3.27 -17.73 2.39
N VAL A 251 3.84 -16.75 1.66
CA VAL A 251 3.05 -15.86 0.82
C VAL A 251 2.46 -16.61 -0.37
N SER A 252 3.22 -17.52 -1.01
CA SER A 252 2.68 -18.36 -2.08
C SER A 252 1.42 -19.12 -1.62
N ALA A 253 1.51 -19.76 -0.44
CA ALA A 253 0.39 -20.48 0.16
C ALA A 253 -0.80 -19.57 0.52
N ALA A 254 -0.56 -18.38 1.09
CA ALA A 254 -1.63 -17.44 1.46
C ALA A 254 -2.38 -16.89 0.22
N LEU A 255 -1.64 -16.64 -0.86
CA LEU A 255 -2.19 -16.19 -2.14
C LEU A 255 -2.84 -17.34 -2.92
N GLY A 256 -2.46 -18.59 -2.67
CA GLY A 256 -2.90 -19.75 -3.44
C GLY A 256 -2.22 -19.83 -4.81
N ALA A 257 -1.02 -19.26 -4.96
CA ALA A 257 -0.31 -19.19 -6.23
C ALA A 257 0.10 -20.59 -6.73
N ASP A 258 0.57 -21.47 -5.84
CA ASP A 258 0.95 -22.85 -6.21
C ASP A 258 -0.24 -23.66 -6.75
N GLU A 259 -1.42 -23.51 -6.16
CA GLU A 259 -2.64 -24.17 -6.64
C GLU A 259 -3.09 -23.62 -7.99
N ALA A 260 -3.04 -22.30 -8.15
CA ALA A 260 -3.40 -21.64 -9.39
C ALA A 260 -2.44 -22.00 -10.53
N ALA A 261 -1.13 -22.09 -10.26
CA ALA A 261 -0.13 -22.54 -11.22
C ALA A 261 -0.39 -23.97 -11.69
N ARG A 262 -0.69 -24.91 -10.77
CA ARG A 262 -1.03 -26.30 -11.13
C ARG A 262 -2.30 -26.38 -11.99
N THR A 263 -3.32 -25.59 -11.64
CA THR A 263 -4.58 -25.53 -12.40
C THR A 263 -4.35 -24.96 -13.80
N ALA A 264 -3.51 -23.94 -13.92
CA ALA A 264 -3.11 -23.34 -15.19
C ALA A 264 -2.38 -24.33 -16.09
N ASP A 265 -1.39 -25.05 -15.55
CA ASP A 265 -0.64 -26.06 -16.31
C ASP A 265 -1.57 -27.16 -16.83
N ALA A 266 -2.47 -27.68 -15.99
CA ALA A 266 -3.45 -28.69 -16.39
C ALA A 266 -4.41 -28.18 -17.49
N ALA A 267 -4.81 -26.91 -17.44
CA ALA A 267 -5.66 -26.31 -18.46
C ALA A 267 -4.96 -26.17 -19.82
N LEU A 268 -3.65 -25.92 -19.82
CA LEU A 268 -2.83 -25.83 -21.03
C LEU A 268 -2.60 -27.21 -21.67
N ASP A 269 -2.52 -28.27 -20.87
CA ASP A 269 -2.33 -29.65 -21.36
C ASP A 269 -3.61 -30.25 -21.96
N ASP A 270 -4.79 -29.93 -21.41
CA ASP A 270 -6.06 -30.55 -21.84
C ASP A 270 -6.61 -29.94 -23.14
N ARG A 271 -6.39 -28.64 -23.39
CA ARG A 271 -6.96 -27.90 -24.52
C ARG A 271 -6.00 -26.85 -25.07
N PRO A 272 -5.16 -27.21 -26.07
CA PRO A 272 -4.31 -26.22 -26.73
C PRO A 272 -5.20 -25.29 -27.56
N GLY A 273 -5.40 -24.07 -27.04
CA GLY A 273 -6.20 -23.01 -27.67
C GLY A 273 -5.54 -22.40 -28.91
N ASP A 274 -6.18 -21.47 -29.58
CA ASP A 274 -5.66 -20.79 -30.78
C ASP A 274 -4.34 -20.02 -30.49
N PRO A 275 -3.25 -20.19 -31.28
CA PRO A 275 -1.98 -19.47 -31.09
C PRO A 275 -2.12 -17.95 -30.93
N VAL A 276 -3.10 -17.33 -31.61
CA VAL A 276 -3.34 -15.88 -31.48
C VAL A 276 -3.91 -15.53 -30.10
N ARG A 277 -4.77 -16.39 -29.53
CA ARG A 277 -5.29 -16.23 -28.16
C ARG A 277 -4.19 -16.45 -27.12
N LEU A 278 -3.31 -17.42 -27.33
CA LEU A 278 -2.17 -17.69 -26.43
C LEU A 278 -1.17 -16.51 -26.41
N ALA A 279 -0.88 -15.91 -27.57
CA ALA A 279 -0.06 -14.70 -27.66
C ALA A 279 -0.72 -13.50 -26.95
N THR A 280 -2.02 -13.32 -27.17
CA THR A 280 -2.81 -12.27 -26.48
C THR A 280 -2.78 -12.45 -24.96
N ALA A 281 -2.95 -13.68 -24.48
CA ALA A 281 -2.88 -14.02 -23.07
C ALA A 281 -1.48 -13.74 -22.49
N THR A 282 -0.41 -14.06 -23.22
CA THR A 282 0.97 -13.77 -22.81
C THR A 282 1.20 -12.26 -22.59
N SER A 283 0.68 -11.43 -23.50
CA SER A 283 0.74 -9.97 -23.37
C SER A 283 -0.10 -9.48 -22.17
N ALA A 284 -1.31 -10.02 -22.01
CA ALA A 284 -2.18 -9.70 -20.88
C ALA A 284 -1.55 -10.04 -19.52
N LEU A 285 -0.90 -11.22 -19.40
CA LEU A 285 -0.18 -11.63 -18.19
C LEU A 285 0.99 -10.71 -17.86
N THR A 286 1.72 -10.25 -18.88
CA THR A 286 2.82 -9.29 -18.70
C THR A 286 2.29 -7.96 -18.17
N ALA A 287 1.21 -7.45 -18.75
CA ALA A 287 0.56 -6.23 -18.30
C ALA A 287 0.02 -6.38 -16.86
N LEU A 288 -0.57 -7.53 -16.53
CA LEU A 288 -1.11 -7.83 -15.21
C LEU A 288 0.00 -7.88 -14.15
N ALA A 289 1.12 -8.57 -14.43
CA ALA A 289 2.28 -8.60 -13.53
C ALA A 289 2.91 -7.21 -13.32
N ALA A 290 2.94 -6.38 -14.37
CA ALA A 290 3.41 -5.00 -14.27
C ALA A 290 2.47 -4.13 -13.41
N ARG A 291 1.15 -4.26 -13.57
CA ARG A 291 0.15 -3.58 -12.74
C ARG A 291 0.26 -4.00 -11.26
N HIS A 292 0.37 -5.29 -10.99
CA HIS A 292 0.61 -5.80 -9.63
C HIS A 292 1.89 -5.22 -9.02
N GLY A 293 2.94 -5.09 -9.84
CA GLY A 293 4.18 -4.43 -9.45
C GLY A 293 3.99 -3.05 -8.86
N LYS A 294 3.33 -2.17 -9.61
CA LYS A 294 3.05 -0.80 -9.17
C LYS A 294 2.26 -0.77 -7.85
N VAL A 295 1.29 -1.67 -7.73
CA VAL A 295 0.47 -1.79 -6.51
C VAL A 295 1.31 -2.24 -5.31
N MET A 296 2.21 -3.21 -5.49
CA MET A 296 3.13 -3.65 -4.44
C MET A 296 4.20 -2.60 -4.11
N ASP A 297 4.66 -1.80 -5.06
CA ASP A 297 5.58 -0.69 -4.80
C ASP A 297 4.93 0.35 -3.87
N LEU A 298 3.63 0.65 -4.08
CA LEU A 298 2.85 1.50 -3.17
C LEU A 298 2.69 0.86 -1.78
N CYS A 299 2.37 -0.44 -1.72
CA CYS A 299 2.30 -1.17 -0.45
C CYS A 299 3.65 -1.20 0.28
N GLY A 300 4.77 -1.33 -0.44
CA GLY A 300 6.12 -1.23 0.10
C GLY A 300 6.39 0.16 0.68
N GLY A 301 6.03 1.22 -0.04
CA GLY A 301 6.05 2.59 0.47
C GLY A 301 5.24 2.72 1.77
N ILE A 302 4.02 2.19 1.81
CA ILE A 302 3.17 2.19 3.01
C ILE A 302 3.85 1.44 4.17
N ALA A 303 4.42 0.26 3.94
CA ALA A 303 5.15 -0.52 4.95
C ALA A 303 6.29 0.30 5.56
N THR A 304 7.08 0.94 4.69
CA THR A 304 8.14 1.84 5.11
C THR A 304 7.55 3.01 5.92
N ALA A 305 6.37 3.55 5.56
CA ALA A 305 5.74 4.71 6.25
C ALA A 305 5.46 4.39 7.71
N ILE A 306 4.84 3.23 7.89
CA ILE A 306 4.51 2.70 9.19
C ILE A 306 5.80 2.47 10.00
N GLY A 307 6.83 1.89 9.38
CA GLY A 307 8.14 1.69 10.01
C GLY A 307 8.86 2.98 10.42
N PHE A 308 8.60 4.12 9.79
CA PHE A 308 9.14 5.40 10.27
C PHE A 308 8.36 5.98 11.44
N ALA A 309 7.05 5.74 11.48
CA ALA A 309 6.24 6.16 12.61
C ALA A 309 6.66 5.45 13.92
N THR A 310 7.23 4.24 13.88
CA THR A 310 7.72 3.53 15.09
C THR A 310 8.89 4.26 15.76
N ALA A 311 9.78 4.86 14.97
CA ALA A 311 10.93 5.60 15.47
C ALA A 311 10.53 6.88 16.22
N LEU A 312 9.31 7.39 16.00
CA LEU A 312 8.77 8.59 16.64
C LEU A 312 8.22 8.25 18.04
N THR A 313 9.12 7.87 18.94
CA THR A 313 8.81 7.48 20.32
C THR A 313 8.12 8.61 21.12
N GLY A 314 7.43 8.24 22.21
CA GLY A 314 6.83 9.19 23.16
C GLY A 314 5.29 9.29 23.17
N LEU A 315 4.58 8.42 22.45
CA LEU A 315 3.12 8.31 22.49
C LEU A 315 2.70 6.88 22.85
N GLY A 316 2.09 6.67 24.01
CA GLY A 316 1.72 5.33 24.49
C GLY A 316 0.76 4.55 23.60
N VAL A 317 -0.06 5.22 22.78
CA VAL A 317 -0.99 4.57 21.83
C VAL A 317 -0.39 4.29 20.45
N LEU A 318 0.77 4.88 20.15
CA LEU A 318 1.39 4.81 18.82
C LEU A 318 1.85 3.39 18.45
N PRO A 319 2.40 2.56 19.36
CA PRO A 319 2.75 1.17 19.03
C PRO A 319 1.54 0.37 18.54
N VAL A 320 0.38 0.56 19.18
CA VAL A 320 -0.84 -0.18 18.84
C VAL A 320 -1.40 0.26 17.48
N LEU A 321 -1.33 1.56 17.20
CA LEU A 321 -1.67 2.16 15.90
C LEU A 321 -0.85 1.58 14.74
N ILE A 322 0.47 1.55 14.94
CA ILE A 322 1.44 1.08 13.94
C ILE A 322 1.23 -0.40 13.67
N LEU A 323 1.02 -1.17 14.74
CA LEU A 323 0.75 -2.58 14.59
C LEU A 323 -0.55 -2.82 13.81
N GLY A 324 -1.63 -2.09 14.13
CA GLY A 324 -2.86 -2.11 13.35
C GLY A 324 -2.61 -1.81 11.87
N ALA A 325 -1.73 -0.83 11.59
CA ALA A 325 -1.30 -0.47 10.24
C ALA A 325 -0.63 -1.63 9.50
N HIS A 326 0.33 -2.32 10.14
CA HIS A 326 1.00 -3.48 9.56
C HIS A 326 0.01 -4.62 9.29
N LEU A 327 -0.92 -4.89 10.20
CA LEU A 327 -1.95 -5.90 10.00
C LEU A 327 -2.91 -5.53 8.85
N GLY A 328 -3.34 -4.28 8.77
CA GLY A 328 -4.17 -3.78 7.67
C GLY A 328 -3.46 -3.87 6.33
N LEU A 329 -2.16 -3.56 6.30
CA LEU A 329 -1.33 -3.70 5.10
C LEU A 329 -1.16 -5.15 4.69
N LEU A 330 -0.86 -6.07 5.62
CA LEU A 330 -0.77 -7.50 5.35
C LEU A 330 -2.08 -8.03 4.76
N GLY A 331 -3.21 -7.66 5.36
CA GLY A 331 -4.52 -8.01 4.83
C GLY A 331 -4.74 -7.50 3.40
N THR A 332 -4.32 -6.26 3.13
CA THR A 332 -4.45 -5.61 1.82
C THR A 332 -3.62 -6.34 0.77
N VAL A 333 -2.36 -6.67 1.09
CA VAL A 333 -1.46 -7.44 0.20
C VAL A 333 -2.05 -8.81 -0.11
N VAL A 334 -2.60 -9.52 0.88
CA VAL A 334 -3.21 -10.84 0.67
C VAL A 334 -4.45 -10.75 -0.22
N VAL A 335 -5.33 -9.77 0.00
CA VAL A 335 -6.55 -9.59 -0.81
C VAL A 335 -6.18 -9.29 -2.27
N ILE A 336 -5.31 -8.31 -2.49
CA ILE A 336 -4.87 -7.91 -3.82
C ILE A 336 -4.15 -9.05 -4.52
N GLY A 337 -3.19 -9.69 -3.86
CA GLY A 337 -2.43 -10.80 -4.44
C GLY A 337 -3.33 -11.94 -4.90
N ARG A 338 -4.36 -12.29 -4.11
CA ARG A 338 -5.34 -13.33 -4.50
C ARG A 338 -6.18 -12.93 -5.70
N GLU A 339 -6.59 -11.66 -5.78
CA GLU A 339 -7.34 -11.15 -6.93
C GLU A 339 -6.51 -11.26 -8.21
N TYR A 340 -5.23 -10.90 -8.15
CA TYR A 340 -4.31 -11.02 -9.29
C TYR A 340 -4.01 -12.48 -9.66
N VAL A 341 -3.83 -13.37 -8.68
CA VAL A 341 -3.72 -14.82 -8.91
C VAL A 341 -4.96 -15.37 -9.61
N GLY A 342 -6.16 -14.95 -9.19
CA GLY A 342 -7.41 -15.33 -9.85
C GLY A 342 -7.50 -14.85 -11.30
N LYS A 343 -7.16 -13.58 -11.55
CA LYS A 343 -7.14 -12.99 -12.91
C LYS A 343 -6.15 -13.67 -13.86
N ILE A 344 -5.00 -14.13 -13.35
CA ILE A 344 -4.06 -14.96 -14.13
C ILE A 344 -4.77 -16.23 -14.57
N GLY A 345 -5.45 -16.93 -13.65
CA GLY A 345 -6.21 -18.15 -13.97
C GLY A 345 -7.34 -17.92 -14.98
N GLU A 346 -8.09 -16.83 -14.85
CA GLU A 346 -9.15 -16.45 -15.81
C GLU A 346 -8.58 -16.20 -17.22
N THR A 347 -7.47 -15.46 -17.32
CA THR A 347 -6.78 -15.16 -18.59
C THR A 347 -6.38 -16.44 -19.30
N ILE A 348 -5.91 -17.45 -18.55
CA ILE A 348 -5.51 -18.74 -19.09
C ILE A 348 -6.73 -19.55 -19.53
N SER A 349 -7.80 -19.58 -18.73
CA SER A 349 -9.03 -20.27 -19.10
C SER A 349 -9.70 -19.68 -20.35
N GLU A 350 -9.59 -18.37 -20.58
CA GLU A 350 -10.10 -17.74 -21.80
C GLU A 350 -9.24 -18.08 -23.02
N ALA A 351 -7.93 -18.22 -22.83
CA ALA A 351 -7.00 -18.56 -23.90
C ALA A 351 -7.16 -20.01 -24.40
N THR A 352 -7.58 -20.92 -23.52
CA THR A 352 -7.74 -22.36 -23.80
C THR A 352 -9.17 -22.79 -24.16
N ARG A 353 -10.13 -21.86 -24.15
CA ARG A 353 -11.48 -22.05 -24.72
C ARG A 353 -11.49 -21.78 -26.21
#